data_AF-A0A9E0MIM8-F1
#
_entry.id   AF-A0A9E0MIM8-F1
#
_cell.length_a   1.000
_cell.length_b   1.000
_cell.length_c   1.000
_cell.angle_alpha   90.00
_cell.angle_beta   90.00
_cell.angle_gamma   90.00
#
_symmetry.space_group_name_H-M   'P 1'
#
loop_
_entity.id
_entity.type
_entity.pdbx_description
1 polymer ?
#
loop_
_entity_poly.entity_id
_entity_poly.type
_entity_poly.pdbx_seq_one_letter_code
_entity_poly.pdbx_strand_id
1 'polypeptide(L)'
;MRTLALTFATLTLTACQLKMPGGTLLGGSGGSSSDGSSSGANGPNSKAPPPADPAAPSPKPVGDLAPYYSSLTLRELYRRINDLRQDQVYELAKTDVGRDLLWQAANPDPTWIREWRQRDWTNASENAEAMTQAAFNRSWQQSCVAEFATSRKAHADAAAALAPELARIEALTNYYERMAGYQAVAASFEEAMTAAGLPIDKDPFGPVGFRTTVLTKAIAYHNGSRHAWHEFPTEKFPVLAGRREGVRELTDDVELERAWYCAQVAARGGVQTTPMTAIWSSGHMSARRVAWPTVTGDEDAVRNKVAALVDQTEPKLESKRPLRVETLEKDFGFGPPEQEPKLAAFRGFKVTAVKDGVVTATRSDATRYPYACRTTRRIDRITEDGRVLYQEICKYGERTWSLSVAVRFDELPPGVTPAVGDAIEFAADVETDVKKAKKTPAKELTTRTMTATGRHLMKLERGKTRVW
;
A
#
# COMPACT_ATOMS: atom_id res chain seq x y z
N MET A 1 16.15 -17.46 -31.71
CA MET A 1 17.07 -16.62 -30.90
C MET A 1 16.68 -16.72 -29.43
N ARG A 2 17.49 -16.20 -28.49
CA ARG A 2 17.47 -16.57 -27.06
C ARG A 2 16.11 -16.36 -26.39
N THR A 3 15.53 -17.44 -25.89
CA THR A 3 14.48 -17.43 -24.86
C THR A 3 15.15 -17.19 -23.50
N LEU A 4 14.58 -16.33 -22.66
CA LEU A 4 15.10 -16.06 -21.31
C LEU A 4 13.97 -16.28 -20.30
N ALA A 5 13.99 -17.44 -19.64
CA ALA A 5 13.02 -17.79 -18.63
C ALA A 5 13.43 -17.18 -17.28
N LEU A 6 12.53 -16.41 -16.67
CA LEU A 6 12.77 -15.79 -15.36
C LEU A 6 12.04 -16.59 -14.27
N THR A 7 12.78 -17.43 -13.55
CA THR A 7 12.27 -18.21 -12.42
C THR A 7 12.03 -17.30 -11.21
N PHE A 8 10.76 -17.08 -10.86
CA PHE A 8 10.40 -16.42 -9.61
C PHE A 8 10.73 -17.32 -8.41
N ALA A 9 11.70 -16.91 -7.59
CA ALA A 9 12.02 -17.55 -6.33
C ALA A 9 11.07 -17.05 -5.22
N THR A 10 10.21 -17.93 -4.71
CA THR A 10 9.31 -17.62 -3.59
C THR A 10 10.08 -17.57 -2.27
N LEU A 11 10.43 -16.36 -1.82
CA LEU A 11 10.97 -16.12 -0.48
C LEU A 11 9.86 -16.19 0.58
N THR A 12 9.67 -17.37 1.16
CA THR A 12 8.79 -17.57 2.31
C THR A 12 9.47 -17.05 3.59
N LEU A 13 9.06 -15.86 4.05
CA LEU A 13 9.46 -15.36 5.37
C LEU A 13 8.71 -16.14 6.47
N THR A 14 9.43 -17.08 7.10
CA THR A 14 8.97 -17.79 8.30
C THR A 14 8.90 -16.84 9.50
N ALA A 15 7.71 -16.68 10.06
CA ALA A 15 7.50 -15.88 11.27
C ALA A 15 8.10 -16.61 12.50
N CYS A 16 9.31 -16.22 12.91
CA CYS A 16 9.89 -16.65 14.18
C CYS A 16 9.06 -16.13 15.36
N GLN A 17 8.54 -17.02 16.20
CA GLN A 17 7.83 -16.63 17.42
C GLN A 17 8.84 -16.10 18.47
N LEU A 18 8.83 -14.79 18.70
CA LEU A 18 9.61 -14.16 19.76
C LEU A 18 8.83 -14.16 21.09
N LYS A 19 8.99 -15.24 21.85
CA LYS A 19 8.36 -15.44 23.16
C LYS A 19 9.19 -14.76 24.26
N MET A 20 8.84 -13.53 24.63
CA MET A 20 9.54 -12.81 25.71
C MET A 20 9.19 -13.37 27.11
N PRO A 21 10.16 -13.42 28.05
CA PRO A 21 9.94 -13.97 29.39
C PRO A 21 9.64 -12.92 30.47
N GLY A 22 8.89 -13.33 31.49
CA GLY A 22 9.10 -12.95 32.90
C GLY A 22 8.86 -11.49 33.34
N GLY A 23 7.64 -11.20 33.79
CA GLY A 23 7.40 -10.21 34.85
C GLY A 23 7.32 -10.91 36.22
N THR A 24 7.86 -10.31 37.28
CA THR A 24 8.09 -10.97 38.59
C THR A 24 7.29 -10.41 39.76
N LEU A 25 6.76 -11.35 40.56
CA LEU A 25 6.61 -11.33 42.03
C LEU A 25 5.77 -10.24 42.73
N LEU A 26 4.93 -10.70 43.67
CA LEU A 26 4.85 -10.12 45.02
C LEU A 26 4.30 -11.14 46.04
N GLY A 27 4.96 -11.26 47.20
CA GLY A 27 4.55 -12.09 48.36
C GLY A 27 4.89 -13.60 48.27
N GLY A 28 5.34 -14.27 49.35
CA GLY A 28 5.79 -13.74 50.64
C GLY A 28 6.04 -14.81 51.73
N SER A 29 6.97 -14.52 52.65
CA SER A 29 7.24 -15.19 53.95
C SER A 29 7.83 -16.63 53.99
N GLY A 30 8.74 -16.87 54.94
CA GLY A 30 8.86 -18.13 55.69
C GLY A 30 10.10 -19.02 55.52
N GLY A 31 10.95 -19.11 56.57
CA GLY A 31 11.55 -20.39 56.99
C GLY A 31 13.07 -20.64 56.85
N SER A 32 13.78 -20.57 58.00
CA SER A 32 14.80 -21.54 58.50
C SER A 32 16.10 -21.90 57.72
N SER A 33 17.24 -21.64 58.38
CA SER A 33 18.47 -22.47 58.58
C SER A 33 18.89 -23.52 57.52
N SER A 34 20.18 -23.64 57.14
CA SER A 34 21.27 -24.00 58.08
C SER A 34 22.72 -23.69 57.64
N ASP A 35 23.61 -23.60 58.63
CA ASP A 35 25.07 -23.80 58.73
C ASP A 35 26.00 -24.08 57.51
N GLY A 36 27.22 -23.51 57.60
CA GLY A 36 28.45 -24.33 57.43
C GLY A 36 29.63 -23.78 56.59
N SER A 37 30.64 -23.18 57.26
CA SER A 37 32.12 -23.22 56.98
C SER A 37 32.71 -22.93 55.58
N SER A 38 33.98 -22.54 55.34
CA SER A 38 35.09 -21.85 56.07
C SER A 38 36.23 -21.60 55.01
N SER A 39 37.41 -20.98 55.18
CA SER A 39 38.14 -20.24 56.24
C SER A 39 39.45 -19.63 55.66
N GLY A 40 39.88 -18.43 56.09
CA GLY A 40 41.19 -17.80 55.79
C GLY A 40 41.05 -16.33 55.34
N ALA A 41 41.67 -15.27 55.90
CA ALA A 41 43.02 -15.00 56.45
C ALA A 41 44.08 -14.73 55.35
N ASN A 42 44.85 -13.62 55.30
CA ASN A 42 44.99 -12.38 56.10
C ASN A 42 45.23 -11.19 55.12
N GLY A 43 44.75 -9.95 55.32
CA GLY A 43 45.35 -8.87 56.15
C GLY A 43 46.32 -7.96 55.34
N PRO A 44 46.65 -6.70 55.73
CA PRO A 44 46.18 -5.90 56.87
C PRO A 44 45.59 -4.51 56.50
N ASN A 45 45.06 -3.80 57.51
CA ASN A 45 44.79 -2.36 57.60
C ASN A 45 44.59 -1.51 56.31
N SER A 46 43.36 -1.07 56.11
CA SER A 46 43.05 0.28 55.60
C SER A 46 41.92 0.87 56.44
N LYS A 47 42.08 2.12 56.92
CA LYS A 47 41.00 2.84 57.60
C LYS A 47 39.84 3.01 56.63
N ALA A 48 38.64 2.62 57.05
CA ALA A 48 37.43 3.06 56.35
C ALA A 48 37.40 4.61 56.36
N PRO A 49 37.11 5.28 55.24
CA PRO A 49 36.83 6.70 55.26
C PRO A 49 35.58 6.95 56.11
N PRO A 50 35.47 8.11 56.78
CA PRO A 50 34.24 8.47 57.48
C PRO A 50 33.06 8.51 56.49
N PRO A 51 31.84 8.17 56.91
CA PRO A 51 30.66 8.30 56.07
C PRO A 51 30.52 9.76 55.60
N ALA A 52 30.31 9.96 54.30
CA ALA A 52 30.23 11.29 53.71
C ALA A 52 29.03 12.06 54.29
N ASP A 53 29.30 13.27 54.80
CA ASP A 53 28.32 14.11 55.47
C ASP A 53 27.16 14.49 54.52
N PRO A 54 25.89 14.16 54.82
CA PRO A 54 24.76 14.40 53.91
C PRO A 54 24.47 15.88 53.65
N ALA A 55 25.06 16.81 54.40
CA ALA A 55 24.75 18.23 54.40
C ALA A 55 25.82 19.13 53.74
N ALA A 56 26.83 18.57 53.08
CA ALA A 56 27.79 19.36 52.31
C ALA A 56 27.09 20.10 51.15
N PRO A 57 27.11 21.44 51.08
CA PRO A 57 26.47 22.16 49.98
C PRO A 57 27.18 21.83 48.66
N SER A 58 26.40 21.56 47.62
CA SER A 58 26.94 21.27 46.29
C SER A 58 27.91 22.38 45.85
N PRO A 59 29.08 22.03 45.27
CA PRO A 59 30.02 23.05 44.81
C PRO A 59 29.34 23.98 43.80
N LYS A 60 29.60 25.28 43.90
CA LYS A 60 29.09 26.25 42.91
C LYS A 60 29.52 25.79 41.51
N PRO A 61 28.62 25.74 40.52
CA PRO A 61 28.98 25.25 39.20
C PRO A 61 30.12 26.04 38.57
N VAL A 62 31.03 25.33 37.89
CA VAL A 62 32.24 25.91 37.28
C VAL A 62 32.20 25.70 35.77
N GLY A 63 32.34 26.79 35.02
CA GLY A 63 32.30 26.79 33.55
C GLY A 63 30.92 26.51 32.96
N ASP A 64 30.87 26.36 31.63
CA ASP A 64 29.64 26.25 30.85
C ASP A 64 29.76 25.15 29.77
N LEU A 65 28.73 24.29 29.68
CA LEU A 65 28.60 23.22 28.68
C LEU A 65 27.68 23.60 27.50
N ALA A 66 26.91 24.69 27.60
CA ALA A 66 25.92 25.08 26.60
C ALA A 66 26.51 25.28 25.18
N PRO A 67 27.74 25.82 24.98
CA PRO A 67 28.33 25.92 23.64
C PRO A 67 28.59 24.56 22.99
N TYR A 68 29.20 23.63 23.73
CA TYR A 68 29.44 22.26 23.26
C TYR A 68 28.12 21.53 23.00
N TYR A 69 27.19 21.55 23.96
CA TYR A 69 25.87 20.95 23.84
C TYR A 69 25.06 21.49 22.63
N SER A 70 25.26 22.76 22.26
CA SER A 70 24.62 23.39 21.09
C SER A 70 25.32 23.09 19.77
N SER A 71 26.59 22.68 19.78
CA SER A 71 27.33 22.29 18.57
C SER A 71 27.03 20.88 18.05
N LEU A 72 26.48 20.00 18.91
CA LEU A 72 26.22 18.60 18.58
C LEU A 72 25.10 18.47 17.53
N THR A 73 25.46 18.05 16.31
CA THR A 73 24.51 17.92 15.20
C THR A 73 23.72 16.60 15.25
N LEU A 74 22.47 16.59 14.78
CA LEU A 74 21.63 15.36 14.77
C LEU A 74 22.29 14.16 14.08
N ARG A 75 23.01 14.40 12.97
CA ARG A 75 23.75 13.35 12.24
C ARG A 75 24.89 12.77 13.09
N GLU A 76 25.63 13.63 13.79
CA GLU A 76 26.69 13.19 14.67
C GLU A 76 26.15 12.48 15.91
N LEU A 77 25.08 13.00 16.50
CA LEU A 77 24.41 12.40 17.66
C LEU A 77 23.85 11.01 17.35
N TYR A 78 23.25 10.84 16.16
CA TYR A 78 22.81 9.53 15.67
C TYR A 78 24.00 8.55 15.59
N ARG A 79 25.11 8.97 15.00
CA ARG A 79 26.36 8.19 14.93
C ARG A 79 26.92 7.87 16.33
N ARG A 80 26.93 8.85 17.25
CA ARG A 80 27.40 8.69 18.63
C ARG A 80 26.52 7.73 19.46
N ILE A 81 25.23 7.57 19.14
CA ILE A 81 24.30 6.67 19.85
C ILE A 81 24.31 5.23 19.28
N ASN A 82 24.46 5.08 17.95
CA ASN A 82 24.37 3.77 17.28
C ASN A 82 25.73 3.06 17.14
N ASP A 83 26.81 3.80 16.84
CA ASP A 83 28.09 3.20 16.45
C ASP A 83 29.08 3.09 17.62
N LEU A 84 28.80 3.75 18.76
CA LEU A 84 29.72 3.87 19.89
C LEU A 84 29.15 3.24 21.16
N ARG A 85 30.05 2.62 21.95
CA ARG A 85 29.76 2.25 23.33
C ARG A 85 29.75 3.48 24.24
N GLN A 86 29.16 3.32 25.42
CA GLN A 86 29.04 4.38 26.43
C GLN A 86 30.39 4.98 26.86
N ASP A 87 31.40 4.12 27.06
CA ASP A 87 32.76 4.54 27.40
C ASP A 87 33.37 5.42 26.29
N GLN A 88 33.05 5.14 25.03
CA GLN A 88 33.53 5.93 23.89
C GLN A 88 32.77 7.26 23.74
N VAL A 89 31.48 7.30 24.07
CA VAL A 89 30.69 8.56 24.12
C VAL A 89 31.23 9.48 25.22
N TYR A 90 31.52 8.94 26.41
CA TYR A 90 32.13 9.69 27.50
C TYR A 90 33.56 10.14 27.16
N GLU A 91 34.42 9.26 26.65
CA GLU A 91 35.80 9.62 26.31
C GLU A 91 35.86 10.70 25.21
N LEU A 92 34.96 10.69 24.22
CA LEU A 92 34.82 11.81 23.27
C LEU A 92 34.44 13.12 23.98
N ALA A 93 33.38 13.14 24.78
CA ALA A 93 32.98 14.35 25.49
C ALA A 93 34.07 14.85 26.45
N LYS A 94 34.79 13.94 27.11
CA LYS A 94 35.95 14.24 27.97
C LYS A 94 37.14 14.80 27.17
N THR A 95 37.33 14.40 25.91
CA THR A 95 38.31 15.03 25.00
C THR A 95 37.83 16.41 24.56
N ASP A 96 36.55 16.55 24.21
CA ASP A 96 35.97 17.78 23.65
C ASP A 96 35.88 18.92 24.69
N VAL A 97 35.56 18.62 25.97
CA VAL A 97 35.35 19.64 27.03
C VAL A 97 36.08 19.39 28.36
N GLY A 98 36.79 18.27 28.50
CA GLY A 98 37.47 17.89 29.74
C GLY A 98 36.56 17.19 30.77
N ARG A 99 37.12 16.22 31.50
CA ARG A 99 36.40 15.46 32.56
C ARG A 99 35.70 16.39 33.56
N ASP A 100 36.41 17.39 34.06
CA ASP A 100 35.94 18.13 35.23
C ASP A 100 34.80 19.09 34.90
N LEU A 101 34.71 19.60 33.67
CA LEU A 101 33.56 20.37 33.22
C LEU A 101 32.27 19.50 33.18
N LEU A 102 32.38 18.23 32.80
CA LEU A 102 31.24 17.30 32.71
C LEU A 102 30.56 16.99 34.06
N TRP A 103 31.20 17.25 35.20
CA TRP A 103 30.59 17.07 36.53
C TRP A 103 30.54 18.35 37.38
N GLN A 104 31.34 19.37 37.09
CA GLN A 104 31.30 20.65 37.80
C GLN A 104 30.42 21.71 37.13
N ALA A 105 30.21 21.67 35.81
CA ALA A 105 29.34 22.64 35.14
C ALA A 105 27.86 22.44 35.52
N ALA A 106 27.07 23.50 35.32
CA ALA A 106 25.62 23.44 35.46
C ALA A 106 24.99 22.56 34.37
N ASN A 107 23.76 22.11 34.61
CA ASN A 107 22.97 21.38 33.61
C ASN A 107 22.74 22.27 32.37
N PRO A 108 23.24 21.90 31.17
CA PRO A 108 23.15 22.75 29.98
C PRO A 108 21.75 22.82 29.35
N ASP A 109 20.83 21.90 29.68
CA ASP A 109 19.44 21.96 29.25
C ASP A 109 18.51 21.27 30.26
N PRO A 110 18.04 21.99 31.29
CA PRO A 110 17.12 21.46 32.30
C PRO A 110 15.75 21.02 31.76
N THR A 111 15.42 21.32 30.50
CA THR A 111 14.18 20.83 29.87
C THR A 111 14.34 19.39 29.39
N TRP A 112 15.50 19.10 28.78
CA TRP A 112 15.79 17.78 28.22
C TRP A 112 16.61 16.87 29.14
N ILE A 113 17.29 17.41 30.15
CA ILE A 113 18.08 16.68 31.15
C ILE A 113 17.40 16.86 32.51
N ARG A 114 16.65 15.85 32.95
CA ARG A 114 15.82 15.86 34.17
C ARG A 114 16.62 15.63 35.45
N GLU A 115 17.73 14.91 35.36
CA GLU A 115 18.63 14.64 36.48
C GLU A 115 20.07 14.95 36.07
N TRP A 116 20.71 15.89 36.77
CA TRP A 116 22.12 16.27 36.63
C TRP A 116 22.84 16.05 37.96
N ARG A 117 24.05 15.48 37.93
CA ARG A 117 24.77 15.08 39.15
C ARG A 117 26.13 15.77 39.23
N GLN A 118 26.42 16.35 40.39
CA GLN A 118 27.64 17.14 40.65
C GLN A 118 28.31 16.72 41.96
N ARG A 119 28.23 15.43 42.32
CA ARG A 119 28.75 14.93 43.60
C ARG A 119 30.28 14.76 43.56
N ASP A 120 30.76 14.08 42.53
CA ASP A 120 32.17 13.83 42.28
C ASP A 120 32.41 13.46 40.81
N TRP A 121 33.68 13.22 40.46
CA TRP A 121 34.12 12.97 39.09
C TRP A 121 33.52 11.71 38.44
N THR A 122 32.99 10.76 39.21
CA THR A 122 32.34 9.56 38.64
C THR A 122 31.05 9.89 37.88
N ASN A 123 30.39 11.01 38.22
CA ASN A 123 29.19 11.45 37.50
C ASN A 123 29.47 11.94 36.06
N ALA A 124 30.74 12.21 35.70
CA ALA A 124 31.10 12.76 34.40
C ALA A 124 30.66 11.88 33.21
N SER A 125 30.71 10.55 33.34
CA SER A 125 30.22 9.62 32.30
C SER A 125 28.70 9.67 32.17
N GLU A 126 27.98 9.51 33.28
CA GLU A 126 26.51 9.52 33.28
C GLU A 126 25.94 10.86 32.77
N ASN A 127 26.62 11.97 33.09
CA ASN A 127 26.30 13.30 32.60
C ASN A 127 26.57 13.45 31.10
N ALA A 128 27.69 12.93 30.59
CA ALA A 128 27.99 12.94 29.15
C ALA A 128 26.98 12.11 28.34
N GLU A 129 26.55 10.95 28.86
CA GLU A 129 25.47 10.14 28.28
C GLU A 129 24.13 10.87 28.28
N ALA A 130 23.70 11.40 29.43
CA ALA A 130 22.43 12.12 29.56
C ALA A 130 22.40 13.35 28.65
N MET A 131 23.52 14.09 28.57
CA MET A 131 23.70 15.22 27.66
C MET A 131 23.62 14.77 26.19
N THR A 132 24.28 13.68 25.79
CA THR A 132 24.24 13.16 24.42
C THR A 132 22.83 12.72 24.02
N GLN A 133 22.13 11.98 24.90
CA GLN A 133 20.77 11.52 24.63
C GLN A 133 19.75 12.67 24.61
N ALA A 134 19.89 13.66 25.51
CA ALA A 134 19.07 14.87 25.51
C ALA A 134 19.27 15.70 24.23
N ALA A 135 20.53 15.89 23.80
CA ALA A 135 20.84 16.58 22.55
C ALA A 135 20.18 15.87 21.35
N PHE A 136 20.26 14.53 21.30
CA PHE A 136 19.60 13.75 20.25
C PHE A 136 18.08 13.92 20.29
N ASN A 137 17.43 13.69 21.43
CA ASN A 137 15.98 13.76 21.57
C ASN A 137 15.42 15.14 21.16
N ARG A 138 16.09 16.22 21.60
CA ARG A 138 15.77 17.60 21.24
C ARG A 138 15.90 17.84 19.73
N SER A 139 17.06 17.49 19.16
CA SER A 139 17.38 17.76 17.75
C SER A 139 16.55 16.91 16.80
N TRP A 140 16.26 15.66 17.18
CA TRP A 140 15.37 14.76 16.46
C TRP A 140 13.94 15.28 16.43
N GLN A 141 13.41 15.74 17.57
CA GLN A 141 12.08 16.35 17.62
C GLN A 141 12.00 17.60 16.75
N GLN A 142 13.01 18.48 16.79
CA GLN A 142 13.08 19.67 15.94
C GLN A 142 13.12 19.31 14.45
N SER A 143 13.95 18.33 14.06
CA SER A 143 14.04 17.83 12.69
C SER A 143 12.70 17.25 12.22
N CYS A 144 12.07 16.38 13.02
CA CYS A 144 10.80 15.77 12.63
C CYS A 144 9.66 16.79 12.47
N VAL A 145 9.56 17.80 13.34
CA VAL A 145 8.56 18.87 13.23
C VAL A 145 8.78 19.70 11.95
N ALA A 146 10.03 20.01 11.60
CA ALA A 146 10.37 20.75 10.39
C ALA A 146 10.12 19.92 9.11
N GLU A 147 10.46 18.63 9.14
CA GLU A 147 10.23 17.69 8.03
C GLU A 147 8.73 17.48 7.81
N PHE A 148 7.95 17.24 8.87
CA PHE A 148 6.48 17.19 8.83
C PHE A 148 5.88 18.46 8.22
N ALA A 149 6.31 19.64 8.66
CA ALA A 149 5.77 20.91 8.16
C ALA A 149 6.07 21.09 6.66
N THR A 150 7.25 20.69 6.22
CA THR A 150 7.67 20.70 4.80
C THR A 150 6.84 19.72 3.99
N SER A 151 6.72 18.47 4.44
CA SER A 151 5.96 17.42 3.75
C SER A 151 4.46 17.73 3.68
N ARG A 152 3.85 18.22 4.78
CA ARG A 152 2.44 18.63 4.81
C ARG A 152 2.19 19.81 3.87
N LYS A 153 3.13 20.77 3.78
CA LYS A 153 3.05 21.86 2.81
C LYS A 153 3.13 21.36 1.38
N ALA A 154 4.04 20.45 1.05
CA ALA A 154 4.14 19.88 -0.29
C ALA A 154 2.82 19.20 -0.72
N HIS A 155 2.26 18.34 0.15
CA HIS A 155 0.94 17.73 -0.05
C HIS A 155 -0.17 18.77 -0.29
N ALA A 156 -0.24 19.81 0.55
CA ALA A 156 -1.26 20.85 0.46
C ALA A 156 -1.12 21.70 -0.80
N ASP A 157 0.09 22.10 -1.18
CA ASP A 157 0.37 22.89 -2.39
C ASP A 157 -0.02 22.11 -3.66
N ALA A 158 0.36 20.83 -3.74
CA ALA A 158 0.02 19.98 -4.88
C ALA A 158 -1.48 19.66 -4.96
N ALA A 159 -2.14 19.40 -3.82
CA ALA A 159 -3.58 19.22 -3.76
C ALA A 159 -4.34 20.49 -4.19
N ALA A 160 -3.88 21.68 -3.75
CA ALA A 160 -4.46 22.96 -4.15
C ALA A 160 -4.26 23.25 -5.65
N ALA A 161 -3.09 22.91 -6.22
CA ALA A 161 -2.81 23.06 -7.64
C ALA A 161 -3.68 22.14 -8.53
N LEU A 162 -3.99 20.93 -8.06
CA LEU A 162 -4.76 19.94 -8.81
C LEU A 162 -6.28 19.96 -8.53
N ALA A 163 -6.73 20.60 -7.45
CA ALA A 163 -8.15 20.72 -7.12
C ALA A 163 -9.05 21.33 -8.23
N PRO A 164 -8.62 22.37 -8.99
CA PRO A 164 -9.41 22.90 -10.11
C PRO A 164 -9.57 21.90 -11.25
N GLU A 165 -8.54 21.10 -11.54
CA GLU A 165 -8.58 20.07 -12.58
C GLU A 165 -9.44 18.88 -12.14
N LEU A 166 -9.33 18.46 -10.87
CA LEU A 166 -10.23 17.47 -10.28
C LEU A 166 -11.70 17.93 -10.36
N ALA A 167 -12.00 19.19 -10.06
CA ALA A 167 -13.35 19.75 -10.18
C ALA A 167 -13.82 19.80 -11.65
N ARG A 168 -12.95 20.13 -12.61
CA ARG A 168 -13.23 20.07 -14.04
C ARG A 168 -13.58 18.64 -14.48
N ILE A 169 -12.85 17.65 -13.99
CA ILE A 169 -13.09 16.23 -14.24
C ILE A 169 -14.40 15.76 -13.60
N GLU A 170 -14.76 16.29 -12.44
CA GLU A 170 -16.04 15.99 -11.79
C GLU A 170 -17.28 16.60 -12.49
N ALA A 171 -17.07 17.55 -13.40
CA ALA A 171 -18.10 18.05 -14.31
C ALA A 171 -18.25 17.23 -15.61
N LEU A 172 -17.31 16.31 -15.91
CA LEU A 172 -17.39 15.48 -17.11
C LEU A 172 -18.50 14.43 -16.99
N THR A 173 -19.28 14.28 -18.06
CA THR A 173 -20.37 13.31 -18.19
C THR A 173 -19.90 11.98 -18.75
N ASN A 174 -19.02 12.00 -19.76
CA ASN A 174 -18.48 10.81 -20.41
C ASN A 174 -17.58 10.02 -19.44
N TYR A 175 -17.91 8.74 -19.23
CA TYR A 175 -17.23 7.83 -18.33
C TYR A 175 -15.75 7.62 -18.66
N TYR A 176 -15.42 7.49 -19.95
CA TYR A 176 -14.04 7.28 -20.39
C TYR A 176 -13.19 8.53 -20.15
N GLU A 177 -13.71 9.72 -20.49
CA GLU A 177 -13.04 11.00 -20.23
C GLU A 177 -12.82 11.21 -18.73
N ARG A 178 -13.85 10.96 -17.91
CA ARG A 178 -13.80 11.16 -16.47
C ARG A 178 -12.89 10.18 -15.76
N MET A 179 -12.92 8.89 -16.12
CA MET A 179 -12.02 7.90 -15.55
C MET A 179 -10.57 8.11 -15.99
N ALA A 180 -10.32 8.52 -17.24
CA ALA A 180 -8.98 8.92 -17.67
C ALA A 180 -8.50 10.19 -16.94
N GLY A 181 -9.40 11.15 -16.70
CA GLY A 181 -9.13 12.35 -15.89
C GLY A 181 -8.70 12.02 -14.45
N TYR A 182 -9.45 11.18 -13.73
CA TYR A 182 -9.07 10.76 -12.38
C TYR A 182 -7.69 10.08 -12.35
N GLN A 183 -7.36 9.28 -13.38
CA GLN A 183 -6.04 8.64 -13.50
C GLN A 183 -4.92 9.66 -13.78
N ALA A 184 -5.19 10.65 -14.64
CA ALA A 184 -4.24 11.74 -14.92
C ALA A 184 -3.96 12.60 -13.67
N VAL A 185 -4.99 13.00 -12.92
CA VAL A 185 -4.82 13.75 -11.67
C VAL A 185 -4.06 12.95 -10.61
N ALA A 186 -4.34 11.64 -10.48
CA ALA A 186 -3.57 10.77 -9.59
C ALA A 186 -2.09 10.72 -10.01
N ALA A 187 -1.81 10.53 -11.31
CA ALA A 187 -0.44 10.49 -11.83
C ALA A 187 0.31 11.82 -11.62
N SER A 188 -0.33 12.97 -11.90
CA SER A 188 0.28 14.29 -11.67
C SER A 188 0.50 14.61 -10.19
N PHE A 189 -0.32 14.06 -9.28
CA PHE A 189 -0.05 14.17 -7.85
C PHE A 189 1.18 13.35 -7.44
N GLU A 190 1.31 12.10 -7.90
CA GLU A 190 2.49 11.28 -7.62
C GLU A 190 3.77 11.85 -8.27
N GLU A 191 3.67 12.48 -9.44
CA GLU A 191 4.77 13.23 -10.06
C GLU A 191 5.21 14.41 -9.20
N ALA A 192 4.26 15.24 -8.73
CA ALA A 192 4.53 16.36 -7.84
C ALA A 192 5.12 15.92 -6.49
N MET A 193 4.61 14.83 -5.90
CA MET A 193 5.17 14.27 -4.67
C MET A 193 6.55 13.67 -4.89
N THR A 194 6.79 12.95 -5.99
CA THR A 194 8.12 12.43 -6.33
C THR A 194 9.13 13.56 -6.53
N ALA A 195 8.73 14.67 -7.17
CA ALA A 195 9.57 15.87 -7.32
C ALA A 195 9.85 16.57 -5.97
N ALA A 196 8.93 16.49 -5.01
CA ALA A 196 9.15 16.94 -3.63
C ALA A 196 9.98 15.97 -2.76
N GLY A 197 10.39 14.81 -3.30
CA GLY A 197 11.11 13.75 -2.58
C GLY A 197 10.21 12.79 -1.79
N LEU A 198 8.89 12.85 -2.00
CA LEU A 198 7.84 12.10 -1.27
C LEU A 198 7.14 11.03 -2.14
N PRO A 199 7.85 10.16 -2.88
CA PRO A 199 7.20 9.05 -3.58
C PRO A 199 6.52 8.12 -2.56
N ILE A 200 5.46 7.45 -2.99
CA ILE A 200 4.53 6.71 -2.11
C ILE A 200 5.19 5.61 -1.25
N ASP A 201 6.39 5.13 -1.65
CA ASP A 201 7.19 4.14 -0.92
C ASP A 201 8.08 4.71 0.20
N LYS A 202 8.23 6.05 0.27
CA LYS A 202 9.14 6.74 1.21
C LYS A 202 8.49 7.87 2.00
N ASP A 203 7.35 8.37 1.54
CA ASP A 203 6.55 9.37 2.23
C ASP A 203 6.09 8.86 3.61
N PRO A 204 6.48 9.47 4.74
CA PRO A 204 6.08 9.01 6.07
C PRO A 204 4.58 9.24 6.38
N PHE A 205 3.85 9.99 5.54
CA PHE A 205 2.39 9.96 5.55
C PHE A 205 1.82 8.69 4.90
N GLY A 206 2.53 8.10 3.95
CA GLY A 206 2.12 6.92 3.18
C GLY A 206 1.04 7.20 2.12
N PRO A 207 0.16 6.22 1.83
CA PRO A 207 -0.80 6.28 0.73
C PRO A 207 -2.08 7.07 1.13
N VAL A 208 -1.91 8.30 1.62
CA VAL A 208 -2.97 9.11 2.24
C VAL A 208 -3.15 10.48 1.57
N GLY A 209 -4.14 11.24 2.01
CA GLY A 209 -4.38 12.61 1.56
C GLY A 209 -5.07 12.65 0.19
N PHE A 210 -4.61 13.53 -0.70
CA PHE A 210 -5.21 13.72 -2.03
C PHE A 210 -5.20 12.44 -2.88
N ARG A 211 -4.20 11.56 -2.66
CA ARG A 211 -4.15 10.17 -3.14
C ARG A 211 -5.48 9.44 -2.92
N THR A 212 -6.00 9.51 -1.70
CA THR A 212 -7.27 8.90 -1.27
C THR A 212 -8.47 9.66 -1.80
N THR A 213 -8.43 10.99 -1.81
CA THR A 213 -9.53 11.82 -2.32
C THR A 213 -9.83 11.55 -3.80
N VAL A 214 -8.79 11.45 -4.64
CA VAL A 214 -8.94 11.13 -6.08
C VAL A 214 -9.43 9.69 -6.27
N LEU A 215 -8.86 8.73 -5.54
CA LEU A 215 -9.25 7.31 -5.61
C LEU A 215 -10.71 7.08 -5.19
N THR A 216 -11.15 7.64 -4.06
CA THR A 216 -12.52 7.48 -3.55
C THR A 216 -13.54 8.15 -4.47
N LYS A 217 -13.23 9.31 -5.05
CA LYS A 217 -14.05 9.95 -6.10
C LYS A 217 -14.16 9.08 -7.36
N ALA A 218 -13.06 8.48 -7.81
CA ALA A 218 -13.06 7.57 -8.95
C ALA A 218 -13.89 6.30 -8.69
N ILE A 219 -13.73 5.66 -7.52
CA ILE A 219 -14.51 4.48 -7.12
C ILE A 219 -15.99 4.82 -6.99
N ALA A 220 -16.34 5.94 -6.35
CA ALA A 220 -17.72 6.39 -6.20
C ALA A 220 -18.40 6.66 -7.55
N TYR A 221 -17.72 7.37 -8.46
CA TYR A 221 -18.23 7.61 -9.81
C TYR A 221 -18.41 6.30 -10.59
N HIS A 222 -17.41 5.41 -10.59
CA HIS A 222 -17.51 4.11 -11.23
C HIS A 222 -18.69 3.28 -10.68
N ASN A 223 -18.78 3.13 -9.35
CA ASN A 223 -19.83 2.38 -8.64
C ASN A 223 -21.26 2.95 -8.83
N GLY A 224 -21.39 4.23 -9.17
CA GLY A 224 -22.65 4.90 -9.51
C GLY A 224 -22.96 4.95 -11.01
N SER A 225 -21.98 4.68 -11.86
CA SER A 225 -22.12 4.71 -13.32
C SER A 225 -22.81 3.46 -13.88
N ARG A 226 -23.28 3.56 -15.13
CA ARG A 226 -23.76 2.40 -15.90
C ARG A 226 -22.69 1.36 -16.24
N HIS A 227 -21.42 1.63 -15.92
CA HIS A 227 -20.26 0.78 -16.16
C HIS A 227 -19.84 -0.05 -14.92
N ALA A 228 -20.54 0.07 -13.78
CA ALA A 228 -20.26 -0.67 -12.54
C ALA A 228 -20.40 -2.21 -12.61
N TRP A 229 -20.69 -2.76 -13.79
CA TRP A 229 -20.62 -4.20 -14.08
C TRP A 229 -19.25 -4.63 -14.61
N HIS A 230 -18.43 -3.68 -15.07
CA HIS A 230 -17.03 -3.91 -15.41
C HIS A 230 -16.18 -3.78 -14.14
N GLU A 231 -14.99 -4.38 -14.11
CA GLU A 231 -14.05 -4.24 -12.99
C GLU A 231 -13.52 -2.80 -12.90
N PHE A 232 -13.32 -2.30 -11.67
CA PHE A 232 -12.63 -1.02 -11.47
C PHE A 232 -11.15 -1.15 -11.88
N PRO A 233 -10.57 -0.20 -12.63
CA PRO A 233 -9.17 -0.28 -13.10
C PRO A 233 -8.17 0.00 -11.96
N THR A 234 -8.07 -0.94 -11.01
CA THR A 234 -7.27 -0.83 -9.79
C THR A 234 -5.79 -0.57 -10.07
N GLU A 235 -5.26 -1.10 -11.18
CA GLU A 235 -3.86 -0.98 -11.59
C GLU A 235 -3.47 0.45 -12.03
N LYS A 236 -4.45 1.34 -12.17
CA LYS A 236 -4.25 2.76 -12.52
C LYS A 236 -4.13 3.68 -11.30
N PHE A 237 -4.30 3.15 -10.08
CA PHE A 237 -4.24 3.92 -8.84
C PHE A 237 -3.27 3.25 -7.86
N PRO A 238 -1.96 3.60 -7.89
CA PRO A 238 -0.93 2.96 -7.06
C PRO A 238 -1.23 2.91 -5.56
N VAL A 239 -1.98 3.91 -5.08
CA VAL A 239 -2.58 4.04 -3.74
C VAL A 239 -3.25 2.73 -3.26
N LEU A 240 -3.89 1.96 -4.14
CA LEU A 240 -4.55 0.69 -3.79
C LEU A 240 -3.57 -0.42 -3.39
N ALA A 241 -2.32 -0.41 -3.87
CA ALA A 241 -1.30 -1.33 -3.39
C ALA A 241 -0.97 -1.07 -1.91
N GLY A 242 -1.01 0.20 -1.51
CA GLY A 242 -0.85 0.67 -0.13
C GLY A 242 -2.07 0.48 0.78
N ARG A 243 -3.18 -0.13 0.33
CA ARG A 243 -4.41 -0.30 1.16
C ARG A 243 -4.14 -0.93 2.53
N ARG A 244 -3.16 -1.84 2.63
CA ARG A 244 -2.73 -2.48 3.89
C ARG A 244 -1.97 -1.57 4.86
N GLU A 245 -1.51 -0.41 4.40
CA GLU A 245 -0.75 0.56 5.19
C GLU A 245 -1.62 1.69 5.76
N GLY A 246 -2.93 1.65 5.51
CA GLY A 246 -3.91 2.58 6.08
C GLY A 246 -4.25 3.76 5.17
N VAL A 247 -4.81 3.47 3.98
CA VAL A 247 -5.32 4.49 3.05
C VAL A 247 -6.46 5.28 3.72
N ARG A 248 -6.25 6.60 3.87
CA ARG A 248 -7.19 7.55 4.46
C ARG A 248 -6.96 8.96 3.92
N GLU A 249 -7.87 9.88 4.15
CA GLU A 249 -7.60 11.31 3.88
C GLU A 249 -6.72 11.90 5.00
N LEU A 250 -6.03 13.01 4.70
CA LEU A 250 -5.31 13.80 5.71
C LEU A 250 -6.31 14.68 6.44
N THR A 251 -6.18 14.82 7.75
CA THR A 251 -7.07 15.60 8.60
C THR A 251 -6.51 16.98 8.94
N ASP A 252 -7.41 17.88 9.34
CA ASP A 252 -7.07 19.20 9.88
C ASP A 252 -6.59 19.15 11.34
N ASP A 253 -6.61 17.98 12.00
CA ASP A 253 -5.93 17.73 13.28
C ASP A 253 -4.42 17.67 13.02
N VAL A 254 -3.79 18.84 12.86
CA VAL A 254 -2.35 19.01 12.62
C VAL A 254 -1.52 18.30 13.70
N GLU A 255 -2.04 18.16 14.92
CA GLU A 255 -1.33 17.50 16.02
C GLU A 255 -1.33 15.97 15.86
N LEU A 256 -2.48 15.38 15.51
CA LEU A 256 -2.59 13.96 15.16
C LEU A 256 -1.73 13.59 13.96
N GLU A 257 -1.77 14.39 12.89
CA GLU A 257 -1.00 14.11 11.68
C GLU A 257 0.51 14.25 11.92
N ARG A 258 0.93 15.22 12.74
CA ARG A 258 2.33 15.39 13.18
C ARG A 258 2.79 14.22 14.04
N ALA A 259 1.93 13.75 14.94
CA ALA A 259 2.21 12.61 15.81
C ALA A 259 2.36 11.31 15.01
N TRP A 260 1.43 11.06 14.07
CA TRP A 260 1.51 9.91 13.17
C TRP A 260 2.74 9.95 12.26
N TYR A 261 3.00 11.10 11.61
CA TYR A 261 4.19 11.30 10.78
C TYR A 261 5.47 11.02 11.57
N CYS A 262 5.61 11.61 12.77
CA CYS A 262 6.78 11.38 13.59
C CYS A 262 6.90 9.96 14.15
N ALA A 263 5.80 9.23 14.34
CA ALA A 263 5.85 7.81 14.67
C ALA A 263 6.34 6.95 13.49
N GLN A 264 5.97 7.28 12.25
CA GLN A 264 6.51 6.62 11.06
C GLN A 264 7.99 6.97 10.85
N VAL A 265 8.39 8.24 11.02
CA VAL A 265 9.80 8.66 10.97
C VAL A 265 10.64 8.00 12.07
N ALA A 266 10.08 7.82 13.27
CA ALA A 266 10.72 7.07 14.36
C ALA A 266 10.99 5.60 13.95
N ALA A 267 10.00 4.93 13.34
CA ALA A 267 10.07 3.52 12.97
C ALA A 267 10.86 3.23 11.68
N ARG A 268 10.82 4.12 10.67
CA ARG A 268 11.34 3.89 9.31
C ARG A 268 12.46 4.86 8.89
N GLY A 269 12.64 5.96 9.61
CA GLY A 269 13.43 7.11 9.17
C GLY A 269 12.61 8.12 8.37
N GLY A 270 13.13 9.34 8.28
CA GLY A 270 12.58 10.44 7.49
C GLY A 270 13.18 10.52 6.08
N VAL A 271 12.63 11.43 5.29
CA VAL A 271 12.89 11.56 3.85
C VAL A 271 14.23 12.24 3.56
N GLN A 272 14.63 13.18 4.43
CA GLN A 272 15.78 14.05 4.17
C GLN A 272 16.89 13.90 5.22
N THR A 273 16.57 14.15 6.50
CA THR A 273 17.60 14.33 7.54
C THR A 273 17.25 13.69 8.87
N THR A 274 15.99 13.36 9.13
CA THR A 274 15.56 12.81 10.41
C THR A 274 15.82 11.28 10.43
N PRO A 275 16.74 10.75 11.26
CA PRO A 275 17.01 9.32 11.27
C PRO A 275 15.94 8.53 12.04
N MET A 276 15.87 7.22 11.83
CA MET A 276 15.05 6.32 12.66
C MET A 276 15.51 6.34 14.11
N THR A 277 14.60 6.15 15.05
CA THR A 277 14.89 6.17 16.50
C THR A 277 15.28 4.80 17.02
N ALA A 278 16.39 4.26 16.53
CA ALA A 278 17.08 3.11 17.12
C ALA A 278 17.80 3.50 18.42
N ILE A 279 17.08 4.11 19.36
CA ILE A 279 17.61 4.70 20.59
C ILE A 279 17.82 3.59 21.66
N TRP A 280 18.79 3.79 22.55
CA TRP A 280 18.93 3.03 23.79
C TRP A 280 17.57 2.93 24.51
N SER A 281 17.12 1.71 24.79
CA SER A 281 15.74 1.47 25.26
C SER A 281 15.43 2.17 26.58
N SER A 282 14.14 2.38 26.87
CA SER A 282 13.66 3.01 28.11
C SER A 282 14.08 2.28 29.42
N GLY A 283 14.63 1.07 29.30
CA GLY A 283 15.27 0.35 30.40
C GLY A 283 16.65 0.91 30.79
N HIS A 284 17.30 1.72 29.95
CA HIS A 284 18.66 2.21 30.19
C HIS A 284 18.73 3.22 31.37
N MET A 285 19.85 3.26 32.09
CA MET A 285 20.00 4.15 33.25
C MET A 285 19.98 5.63 32.85
N SER A 286 20.74 6.00 31.82
CA SER A 286 20.75 7.36 31.24
C SER A 286 19.42 7.73 30.56
N ALA A 287 18.67 6.76 30.01
CA ALA A 287 17.34 6.97 29.43
C ALA A 287 16.29 7.48 30.43
N ARG A 288 16.47 7.22 31.74
CA ARG A 288 15.59 7.73 32.81
C ARG A 288 15.90 9.17 33.21
N ARG A 289 17.12 9.64 32.93
CA ARG A 289 17.62 10.97 33.32
C ARG A 289 17.27 12.08 32.33
N VAL A 290 16.60 11.76 31.21
CA VAL A 290 16.29 12.68 30.11
C VAL A 290 14.79 12.80 29.86
N ALA A 291 14.39 13.87 29.17
CA ALA A 291 13.10 13.94 28.50
C ALA A 291 13.14 13.18 27.17
N TRP A 292 12.02 12.54 26.83
CA TRP A 292 11.80 11.86 25.57
C TRP A 292 11.02 12.76 24.61
N PRO A 293 11.15 12.60 23.28
CA PRO A 293 10.35 13.35 22.33
C PRO A 293 8.85 13.16 22.61
N THR A 294 8.11 14.26 22.73
CA THR A 294 6.65 14.25 22.97
C THR A 294 5.86 14.44 21.68
N VAL A 295 6.54 14.69 20.56
CA VAL A 295 5.91 14.97 19.25
C VAL A 295 5.07 13.80 18.72
N THR A 296 5.38 12.56 19.07
CA THR A 296 4.61 11.35 18.75
C THR A 296 3.36 11.16 19.61
N GLY A 297 3.20 11.93 20.69
CA GLY A 297 2.06 11.85 21.61
C GLY A 297 1.96 10.53 22.36
N ASP A 298 0.72 10.15 22.70
CA ASP A 298 0.37 8.79 23.11
C ASP A 298 0.22 7.95 21.84
N GLU A 299 1.20 7.07 21.57
CA GLU A 299 1.26 6.29 20.33
C GLU A 299 0.07 5.34 20.15
N ASP A 300 -0.52 4.82 21.23
CA ASP A 300 -1.68 3.93 21.14
C ASP A 300 -2.97 4.74 20.91
N ALA A 301 -3.13 5.89 21.57
CA ALA A 301 -4.24 6.80 21.29
C ALA A 301 -4.18 7.37 19.85
N VAL A 302 -3.00 7.73 19.37
CA VAL A 302 -2.75 8.19 17.98
C VAL A 302 -3.05 7.07 16.98
N ARG A 303 -2.55 5.85 17.23
CA ARG A 303 -2.81 4.67 16.39
C ARG A 303 -4.28 4.31 16.34
N ASN A 304 -4.99 4.36 17.46
CA ASN A 304 -6.43 4.10 17.54
C ASN A 304 -7.25 5.17 16.79
N LYS A 305 -6.89 6.45 16.91
CA LYS A 305 -7.47 7.53 16.08
C LYS A 305 -7.24 7.29 14.58
N VAL A 306 -6.01 6.93 14.18
CA VAL A 306 -5.66 6.68 12.77
C VAL A 306 -6.38 5.44 12.23
N ALA A 307 -6.48 4.36 13.00
CA ALA A 307 -7.26 3.18 12.62
C ALA A 307 -8.73 3.54 12.36
N ALA A 308 -9.36 4.31 13.25
CA ALA A 308 -10.73 4.77 13.05
C ALA A 308 -10.94 5.66 11.80
N LEU A 309 -9.90 6.36 11.33
CA LEU A 309 -9.94 7.13 10.06
C LEU A 309 -9.77 6.22 8.83
N VAL A 310 -9.02 5.13 8.95
CA VAL A 310 -8.94 4.08 7.92
C VAL A 310 -10.26 3.32 7.83
N ASP A 311 -10.87 2.94 8.96
CA ASP A 311 -12.18 2.26 9.00
C ASP A 311 -13.31 3.13 8.40
N GLN A 312 -13.24 4.46 8.55
CA GLN A 312 -14.14 5.41 7.90
C GLN A 312 -13.88 5.58 6.38
N THR A 313 -12.71 5.18 5.91
CA THR A 313 -12.32 5.28 4.49
C THR A 313 -12.56 3.96 3.75
N GLU A 314 -12.32 2.82 4.38
CA GLU A 314 -12.36 1.48 3.77
C GLU A 314 -13.68 1.17 3.01
N PRO A 315 -14.90 1.52 3.49
CA PRO A 315 -16.13 1.36 2.71
C PRO A 315 -16.19 2.21 1.44
N LYS A 316 -15.47 3.35 1.39
CA LYS A 316 -15.33 4.19 0.19
C LYS A 316 -14.35 3.59 -0.83
N LEU A 317 -13.53 2.62 -0.41
CA LEU A 317 -12.57 1.87 -1.24
C LEU A 317 -13.13 0.54 -1.74
N GLU A 318 -14.39 0.22 -1.45
CA GLU A 318 -15.07 -0.94 -2.04
C GLU A 318 -15.50 -0.64 -3.49
N SER A 319 -14.69 -1.06 -4.45
CA SER A 319 -15.21 -1.32 -5.81
C SER A 319 -16.24 -2.46 -5.72
N LYS A 320 -17.47 -2.23 -6.18
CA LYS A 320 -18.47 -3.30 -6.30
C LYS A 320 -17.89 -4.41 -7.17
N ARG A 321 -18.10 -5.67 -6.77
CA ARG A 321 -17.69 -6.79 -7.64
C ARG A 321 -18.47 -6.69 -8.97
N PRO A 322 -17.80 -6.84 -10.13
CA PRO A 322 -18.47 -6.79 -11.41
C PRO A 322 -19.61 -7.82 -11.45
N LEU A 323 -20.80 -7.38 -11.88
CA LEU A 323 -21.90 -8.29 -12.16
C LEU A 323 -21.44 -9.33 -13.19
N ARG A 324 -21.80 -10.61 -13.00
CA ARG A 324 -21.41 -11.68 -13.92
C ARG A 324 -22.16 -11.54 -15.24
N VAL A 325 -21.63 -10.70 -16.13
CA VAL A 325 -22.13 -10.56 -17.50
C VAL A 325 -21.89 -11.87 -18.25
N GLU A 326 -22.96 -12.49 -18.73
CA GLU A 326 -22.83 -13.71 -19.54
C GLU A 326 -22.21 -13.35 -20.90
N THR A 327 -21.17 -14.11 -21.28
CA THR A 327 -20.67 -14.05 -22.66
C THR A 327 -21.64 -14.79 -23.54
N LEU A 328 -22.04 -14.17 -24.65
CA LEU A 328 -23.06 -14.73 -25.54
C LEU A 328 -22.47 -15.89 -26.36
N GLU A 329 -22.51 -17.08 -25.78
CA GLU A 329 -22.02 -18.33 -26.38
C GLU A 329 -23.03 -18.93 -27.39
N LYS A 330 -22.58 -19.97 -28.11
CA LYS A 330 -23.28 -20.55 -29.27
C LYS A 330 -24.66 -21.08 -28.92
N ASP A 331 -24.73 -21.95 -27.92
CA ASP A 331 -25.93 -22.73 -27.63
C ASP A 331 -26.82 -22.13 -26.52
N PHE A 332 -26.28 -21.28 -25.65
CA PHE A 332 -27.04 -20.65 -24.56
C PHE A 332 -27.98 -19.54 -25.06
N GLY A 333 -29.28 -19.73 -24.82
CA GLY A 333 -30.27 -18.64 -24.83
C GLY A 333 -30.30 -17.93 -23.48
N PHE A 334 -30.68 -16.65 -23.46
CA PHE A 334 -30.87 -15.93 -22.19
C PHE A 334 -31.96 -16.59 -21.35
N GLY A 335 -31.58 -17.01 -20.14
CA GLY A 335 -32.42 -17.72 -19.18
C GLY A 335 -32.57 -17.15 -17.76
N PRO A 336 -32.16 -15.91 -17.41
CA PRO A 336 -32.74 -15.20 -16.26
C PRO A 336 -34.25 -14.93 -16.49
N PRO A 337 -35.03 -14.63 -15.43
CA PRO A 337 -36.47 -14.37 -15.56
C PRO A 337 -36.78 -13.13 -16.42
N GLU A 338 -38.02 -13.03 -16.91
CA GLU A 338 -38.51 -12.01 -17.88
C GLU A 338 -38.42 -10.54 -17.41
N GLN A 339 -37.87 -10.28 -16.22
CA GLN A 339 -37.91 -8.98 -15.53
C GLN A 339 -36.55 -8.30 -15.40
N GLU A 340 -35.44 -8.97 -15.77
CA GLU A 340 -34.09 -8.37 -15.76
C GLU A 340 -33.62 -7.98 -17.18
N PRO A 341 -32.94 -6.82 -17.35
CA PRO A 341 -32.36 -6.43 -18.62
C PRO A 341 -31.21 -7.36 -19.01
N LYS A 342 -31.21 -7.85 -20.25
CA LYS A 342 -30.27 -8.86 -20.77
C LYS A 342 -28.90 -8.24 -21.08
N LEU A 343 -28.15 -7.87 -20.04
CA LEU A 343 -26.78 -7.40 -20.15
C LEU A 343 -25.87 -8.53 -20.65
N ALA A 344 -25.23 -8.32 -21.80
CA ALA A 344 -24.53 -9.37 -22.54
C ALA A 344 -23.13 -8.93 -22.99
N ALA A 345 -22.14 -9.82 -22.88
CA ALA A 345 -20.78 -9.58 -23.37
C ALA A 345 -20.58 -10.17 -24.77
N PHE A 346 -20.20 -9.30 -25.71
CA PHE A 346 -19.92 -9.58 -27.11
C PHE A 346 -18.41 -9.58 -27.35
N ARG A 347 -17.86 -10.70 -27.84
CA ARG A 347 -16.43 -10.87 -28.10
C ARG A 347 -16.15 -11.38 -29.51
N GLY A 348 -15.14 -10.81 -30.17
CA GLY A 348 -14.71 -11.19 -31.52
C GLY A 348 -15.72 -10.82 -32.61
N PHE A 349 -16.45 -9.71 -32.45
CA PHE A 349 -17.40 -9.22 -33.45
C PHE A 349 -16.70 -8.27 -34.42
N LYS A 350 -16.86 -8.49 -35.74
CA LYS A 350 -16.33 -7.61 -36.78
C LYS A 350 -17.39 -6.64 -37.26
N VAL A 351 -17.08 -5.34 -37.25
CA VAL A 351 -17.96 -4.28 -37.76
C VAL A 351 -18.14 -4.42 -39.27
N THR A 352 -19.40 -4.50 -39.72
CA THR A 352 -19.79 -4.65 -41.13
C THR A 352 -20.51 -3.43 -41.69
N ALA A 353 -21.19 -2.64 -40.84
CA ALA A 353 -21.71 -1.33 -41.20
C ALA A 353 -21.68 -0.39 -39.99
N VAL A 354 -21.56 0.91 -40.24
CA VAL A 354 -21.77 1.98 -39.25
C VAL A 354 -22.67 3.01 -39.92
N LYS A 355 -23.83 3.29 -39.33
CA LYS A 355 -24.84 4.20 -39.90
C LYS A 355 -25.67 4.83 -38.79
N ASP A 356 -25.92 6.14 -38.87
CA ASP A 356 -26.83 6.87 -37.97
C ASP A 356 -26.55 6.65 -36.46
N GLY A 357 -25.27 6.49 -36.09
CA GLY A 357 -24.83 6.19 -34.72
C GLY A 357 -24.93 4.71 -34.28
N VAL A 358 -25.46 3.84 -35.14
CA VAL A 358 -25.57 2.39 -34.91
C VAL A 358 -24.41 1.66 -35.58
N VAL A 359 -23.76 0.78 -34.82
CA VAL A 359 -22.71 -0.11 -35.29
C VAL A 359 -23.31 -1.49 -35.51
N THR A 360 -23.36 -1.95 -36.76
CA THR A 360 -23.70 -3.33 -37.10
C THR A 360 -22.43 -4.15 -37.11
N ALA A 361 -22.33 -5.14 -36.23
CA ALA A 361 -21.21 -6.06 -36.15
C ALA A 361 -21.69 -7.52 -36.26
N THR A 362 -20.81 -8.38 -36.78
CA THR A 362 -21.10 -9.79 -37.01
C THR A 362 -19.97 -10.69 -36.54
N ARG A 363 -20.32 -11.90 -36.12
CA ARG A 363 -19.39 -13.00 -35.87
C ARG A 363 -19.93 -14.26 -36.52
N SER A 364 -19.08 -15.03 -37.19
CA SER A 364 -19.46 -16.28 -37.85
C SER A 364 -18.51 -17.39 -37.46
N ASP A 365 -19.02 -18.38 -36.72
CA ASP A 365 -18.27 -19.55 -36.27
C ASP A 365 -18.76 -20.79 -37.04
N ALA A 366 -17.86 -21.54 -37.68
CA ALA A 366 -18.20 -22.77 -38.40
C ALA A 366 -17.54 -24.00 -37.77
N THR A 367 -18.28 -25.11 -37.66
CA THR A 367 -17.75 -26.42 -37.25
C THR A 367 -18.22 -27.51 -38.22
N ARG A 368 -17.39 -28.54 -38.43
CA ARG A 368 -17.80 -29.72 -39.20
C ARG A 368 -18.40 -30.76 -38.26
N TYR A 369 -19.42 -31.49 -38.73
CA TYR A 369 -19.99 -32.62 -38.00
C TYR A 369 -20.14 -33.84 -38.93
N PRO A 370 -19.95 -35.08 -38.44
CA PRO A 370 -20.23 -36.28 -39.21
C PRO A 370 -21.74 -36.49 -39.36
N TYR A 371 -22.19 -36.91 -40.55
CA TYR A 371 -23.57 -37.30 -40.81
C TYR A 371 -23.63 -38.43 -41.84
N ALA A 372 -24.77 -39.14 -41.89
CA ALA A 372 -24.99 -40.27 -42.79
C ALA A 372 -23.85 -41.30 -42.76
N CYS A 373 -23.30 -41.55 -41.56
CA CYS A 373 -22.26 -42.55 -41.32
C CYS A 373 -22.74 -43.94 -41.72
N ARG A 374 -21.82 -44.71 -42.30
CA ARG A 374 -22.04 -46.11 -42.65
C ARG A 374 -20.90 -46.94 -42.10
N THR A 375 -21.23 -47.83 -41.18
CA THR A 375 -20.36 -48.89 -40.71
C THR A 375 -19.97 -49.80 -41.88
N THR A 376 -18.68 -50.03 -42.09
CA THR A 376 -18.18 -50.91 -43.15
C THR A 376 -18.01 -52.35 -42.64
N ARG A 377 -17.62 -53.28 -43.52
CA ARG A 377 -17.23 -54.65 -43.13
C ARG A 377 -15.77 -54.76 -42.64
N ARG A 378 -15.01 -53.65 -42.62
CA ARG A 378 -13.61 -53.64 -42.18
C ARG A 378 -13.55 -53.39 -40.67
N ILE A 379 -12.78 -54.19 -39.95
CA ILE A 379 -12.50 -53.95 -38.54
C ILE A 379 -11.57 -52.73 -38.42
N ASP A 380 -11.92 -51.80 -37.53
CA ASP A 380 -11.10 -50.65 -37.15
C ASP A 380 -10.19 -51.02 -35.97
N ARG A 381 -10.80 -51.54 -34.89
CA ARG A 381 -10.12 -52.07 -33.72
C ARG A 381 -10.99 -53.10 -32.98
N ILE A 382 -10.37 -53.89 -32.12
CA ILE A 382 -11.06 -54.70 -31.12
C ILE A 382 -10.79 -54.05 -29.75
N THR A 383 -11.81 -53.88 -28.91
CA THR A 383 -11.66 -53.33 -27.56
C THR A 383 -11.12 -54.37 -26.58
N GLU A 384 -10.64 -53.94 -25.42
CA GLU A 384 -10.08 -54.81 -24.39
C GLU A 384 -11.10 -55.81 -23.81
N ASP A 385 -12.41 -55.50 -23.90
CA ASP A 385 -13.51 -56.41 -23.59
C ASP A 385 -13.98 -57.26 -24.80
N GLY A 386 -13.18 -57.33 -25.86
CA GLY A 386 -13.37 -58.23 -27.00
C GLY A 386 -14.36 -57.76 -28.07
N ARG A 387 -14.94 -56.55 -27.98
CA ARG A 387 -15.90 -56.08 -28.98
C ARG A 387 -15.19 -55.63 -30.26
N VAL A 388 -15.65 -56.15 -31.39
CA VAL A 388 -15.20 -55.73 -32.72
C VAL A 388 -15.85 -54.39 -33.08
N LEU A 389 -15.05 -53.33 -33.15
CA LEU A 389 -15.47 -52.04 -33.70
C LEU A 389 -15.11 -51.98 -35.18
N TYR A 390 -16.13 -51.78 -36.02
CA TYR A 390 -15.98 -51.68 -37.47
C TYR A 390 -15.75 -50.23 -37.91
N GLN A 391 -14.95 -50.05 -38.95
CA GLN A 391 -14.61 -48.72 -39.48
C GLN A 391 -15.86 -48.04 -40.04
N GLU A 392 -16.19 -46.85 -39.55
CA GLU A 392 -17.25 -46.00 -40.09
C GLU A 392 -16.73 -45.08 -41.19
N ILE A 393 -17.51 -44.93 -42.26
CA ILE A 393 -17.31 -43.88 -43.26
C ILE A 393 -18.48 -42.89 -43.16
N CYS A 394 -18.18 -41.70 -42.66
CA CYS A 394 -19.13 -40.59 -42.54
C CYS A 394 -19.01 -39.59 -43.70
N LYS A 395 -20.12 -38.98 -44.09
CA LYS A 395 -20.10 -37.69 -44.78
C LYS A 395 -19.89 -36.59 -43.74
N TYR A 396 -19.33 -35.45 -44.13
CA TYR A 396 -19.14 -34.32 -43.23
C TYR A 396 -20.01 -33.14 -43.66
N GLY A 397 -20.85 -32.67 -42.74
CA GLY A 397 -21.71 -31.51 -42.90
C GLY A 397 -21.10 -30.29 -42.20
N GLU A 398 -21.67 -29.13 -42.47
CA GLU A 398 -21.22 -27.85 -41.88
C GLU A 398 -22.30 -27.29 -40.94
N ARG A 399 -21.93 -27.04 -39.68
CA ARG A 399 -22.71 -26.28 -38.73
C ARG A 399 -22.16 -24.85 -38.66
N THR A 400 -22.89 -23.90 -39.23
CA THR A 400 -22.53 -22.48 -39.22
C THR A 400 -23.39 -21.73 -38.20
N TRP A 401 -22.76 -20.96 -37.32
CA TRP A 401 -23.39 -20.03 -36.39
C TRP A 401 -23.08 -18.60 -36.81
N SER A 402 -24.10 -17.85 -37.25
CA SER A 402 -23.98 -16.43 -37.58
C SER A 402 -24.66 -15.60 -36.49
N LEU A 403 -23.88 -14.77 -35.82
CA LEU A 403 -24.33 -13.77 -34.86
C LEU A 403 -24.25 -12.40 -35.53
N SER A 404 -25.33 -11.63 -35.46
CA SER A 404 -25.38 -10.23 -35.91
C SER A 404 -25.99 -9.38 -34.81
N VAL A 405 -25.37 -8.23 -34.53
CA VAL A 405 -25.82 -7.29 -33.52
C VAL A 405 -25.74 -5.87 -34.10
N ALA A 406 -26.84 -5.14 -33.99
CA ALA A 406 -26.90 -3.70 -34.22
C ALA A 406 -26.87 -3.01 -32.84
N VAL A 407 -25.76 -2.36 -32.52
CA VAL A 407 -25.54 -1.73 -31.22
C VAL A 407 -25.40 -0.21 -31.35
N ARG A 408 -26.14 0.55 -30.54
CA ARG A 408 -25.92 2.00 -30.35
C ARG A 408 -25.06 2.22 -29.11
N PHE A 409 -23.98 2.98 -29.21
CA PHE A 409 -23.22 3.44 -28.05
C PHE A 409 -23.57 4.90 -27.79
N ASP A 410 -24.08 5.23 -26.60
CA ASP A 410 -24.34 6.65 -26.24
C ASP A 410 -23.06 7.35 -25.75
N GLU A 411 -22.06 6.59 -25.35
CA GLU A 411 -20.71 7.05 -25.00
C GLU A 411 -19.66 6.12 -25.63
N LEU A 412 -18.57 6.71 -26.11
CA LEU A 412 -17.38 6.03 -26.61
C LEU A 412 -16.13 6.66 -26.00
N PRO A 413 -14.97 5.98 -26.00
CA PRO A 413 -13.72 6.59 -25.60
C PRO A 413 -13.34 7.76 -26.53
N PRO A 414 -12.67 8.82 -26.03
CA PRO A 414 -12.29 9.98 -26.83
C PRO A 414 -11.53 9.62 -28.11
N GLY A 415 -11.96 10.18 -29.24
CA GLY A 415 -11.37 9.91 -30.56
C GLY A 415 -11.64 8.52 -31.14
N VAL A 416 -12.28 7.60 -30.40
CA VAL A 416 -12.57 6.24 -30.88
C VAL A 416 -13.87 6.23 -31.67
N THR A 417 -13.76 6.26 -33.00
CA THR A 417 -14.87 6.03 -33.92
C THR A 417 -14.75 4.64 -34.57
N PRO A 418 -15.72 3.72 -34.34
CA PRO A 418 -15.78 2.44 -35.05
C PRO A 418 -15.92 2.61 -36.56
N ALA A 419 -15.23 1.76 -37.31
CA ALA A 419 -15.25 1.75 -38.78
C ALA A 419 -15.47 0.32 -39.31
N VAL A 420 -15.97 0.23 -40.55
CA VAL A 420 -16.17 -1.07 -41.23
C VAL A 420 -14.84 -1.79 -41.37
N GLY A 421 -14.76 -3.01 -40.86
CA GLY A 421 -13.54 -3.82 -40.84
C GLY A 421 -12.92 -3.98 -39.46
N ASP A 422 -13.21 -3.10 -38.49
CA ASP A 422 -12.71 -3.20 -37.12
C ASP A 422 -13.25 -4.45 -36.40
N ALA A 423 -12.46 -5.01 -35.49
CA ALA A 423 -12.91 -6.01 -34.53
C ALA A 423 -13.18 -5.34 -33.18
N ILE A 424 -14.33 -5.61 -32.57
CA ILE A 424 -14.77 -5.02 -31.31
C ILE A 424 -15.14 -6.08 -30.27
N GLU A 425 -14.88 -5.72 -29.01
CA GLU A 425 -15.40 -6.43 -27.84
C GLU A 425 -16.09 -5.40 -26.93
N PHE A 426 -17.32 -5.67 -26.51
CA PHE A 426 -18.17 -4.72 -25.79
C PHE A 426 -19.23 -5.46 -24.96
N ALA A 427 -19.89 -4.77 -24.03
CA ALA A 427 -21.14 -5.25 -23.46
C ALA A 427 -22.28 -4.25 -23.67
N ALA A 428 -23.48 -4.78 -23.79
CA ALA A 428 -24.69 -4.05 -24.13
C ALA A 428 -25.93 -4.68 -23.48
N ASP A 429 -26.97 -3.88 -23.25
CA ASP A 429 -28.29 -4.38 -22.89
C ASP A 429 -29.01 -4.86 -24.15
N VAL A 430 -29.33 -6.15 -24.24
CA VAL A 430 -30.01 -6.74 -25.41
C VAL A 430 -31.50 -6.49 -25.34
N GLU A 431 -31.99 -5.66 -26.26
CA GLU A 431 -33.39 -5.26 -26.40
C GLU A 431 -34.19 -6.33 -27.17
N THR A 432 -33.61 -6.84 -28.27
CA THR A 432 -34.24 -7.84 -29.13
C THR A 432 -33.25 -8.96 -29.44
N ASP A 433 -33.74 -10.21 -29.54
CA ASP A 433 -32.94 -11.40 -29.84
C ASP A 433 -33.76 -12.37 -30.70
N VAL A 434 -33.46 -12.43 -31.99
CA VAL A 434 -34.20 -13.21 -32.99
C VAL A 434 -33.34 -14.36 -33.50
N LYS A 435 -33.57 -15.55 -32.95
CA LYS A 435 -32.92 -16.81 -33.37
C LYS A 435 -33.72 -17.49 -34.48
N LYS A 436 -33.09 -17.74 -35.63
CA LYS A 436 -33.62 -18.50 -36.78
C LYS A 436 -32.69 -19.67 -37.08
N ALA A 437 -33.24 -20.87 -37.27
CA ALA A 437 -32.46 -22.07 -37.58
C ALA A 437 -32.96 -22.74 -38.87
N LYS A 438 -32.04 -23.20 -39.71
CA LYS A 438 -32.30 -24.02 -40.90
C LYS A 438 -31.43 -25.27 -40.84
N LYS A 439 -32.07 -26.43 -40.70
CA LYS A 439 -31.40 -27.73 -40.57
C LYS A 439 -31.68 -28.62 -41.77
N THR A 440 -30.63 -29.17 -42.34
CA THR A 440 -30.62 -30.22 -43.36
C THR A 440 -29.53 -31.23 -43.00
N PRO A 441 -29.51 -32.47 -43.54
CA PRO A 441 -28.48 -33.45 -43.17
C PRO A 441 -27.05 -32.94 -43.40
N ALA A 442 -26.81 -32.21 -44.49
CA ALA A 442 -25.48 -31.71 -44.87
C ALA A 442 -25.13 -30.31 -44.33
N LYS A 443 -26.13 -29.53 -43.87
CA LYS A 443 -25.91 -28.18 -43.36
C LYS A 443 -26.89 -27.81 -42.25
N GLU A 444 -26.35 -27.37 -41.13
CA GLU A 444 -27.05 -26.69 -40.04
C GLU A 444 -26.63 -25.22 -40.04
N LEU A 445 -27.57 -24.29 -40.20
CA LEU A 445 -27.33 -22.86 -40.09
C LEU A 445 -28.20 -22.28 -38.99
N THR A 446 -27.59 -21.74 -37.95
CA THR A 446 -28.28 -20.89 -36.98
C THR A 446 -27.86 -19.44 -37.19
N THR A 447 -28.83 -18.54 -37.28
CA THR A 447 -28.64 -17.09 -37.35
C THR A 447 -29.31 -16.46 -36.13
N ARG A 448 -28.59 -15.61 -35.38
CA ARG A 448 -29.11 -14.87 -34.23
C ARG A 448 -28.89 -13.38 -34.51
N THR A 449 -29.97 -12.61 -34.59
CA THR A 449 -29.94 -11.17 -34.88
C THR A 449 -30.45 -10.39 -33.67
N MET A 450 -29.71 -9.38 -33.22
CA MET A 450 -30.00 -8.65 -31.99
C MET A 450 -29.94 -7.13 -32.20
N THR A 451 -30.76 -6.38 -31.47
CA THR A 451 -30.55 -4.94 -31.19
C THR A 451 -30.16 -4.75 -29.73
N ALA A 452 -29.28 -3.80 -29.47
CA ALA A 452 -28.78 -3.57 -28.12
C ALA A 452 -28.29 -2.13 -27.89
N THR A 453 -28.38 -1.66 -26.65
CA THR A 453 -27.78 -0.39 -26.22
C THR A 453 -26.45 -0.67 -25.51
N GLY A 454 -25.36 -0.22 -26.13
CA GLY A 454 -23.98 -0.46 -25.73
C GLY A 454 -23.59 0.28 -24.46
N ARG A 455 -23.31 -0.47 -23.40
CA ARG A 455 -22.86 0.08 -22.12
C ARG A 455 -21.37 0.39 -22.10
N HIS A 456 -20.52 -0.44 -22.68
CA HIS A 456 -19.07 -0.20 -22.68
C HIS A 456 -18.40 -0.95 -23.82
N LEU A 457 -17.65 -0.22 -24.66
CA LEU A 457 -16.61 -0.76 -25.51
C LEU A 457 -15.42 -1.16 -24.63
N MET A 458 -15.10 -2.46 -24.58
CA MET A 458 -13.95 -3.02 -23.86
C MET A 458 -12.67 -3.01 -24.72
N LYS A 459 -12.83 -3.13 -26.05
CA LYS A 459 -11.72 -3.29 -26.99
C LYS A 459 -12.12 -2.87 -28.40
N LEU A 460 -11.20 -2.26 -29.15
CA LEU A 460 -11.32 -2.06 -30.60
C LEU A 460 -9.97 -2.28 -31.28
N GLU A 461 -9.94 -3.15 -32.29
CA GLU A 461 -8.76 -3.47 -33.11
C GLU A 461 -9.01 -3.14 -34.58
N ARG A 462 -8.10 -2.34 -35.15
CA ARG A 462 -8.09 -1.97 -36.56
C ARG A 462 -6.99 -2.75 -37.28
N GLY A 463 -7.36 -3.84 -37.93
CA GLY A 463 -6.42 -4.77 -38.59
C GLY A 463 -5.57 -5.56 -37.58
N LYS A 464 -4.36 -5.06 -37.28
CA LYS A 464 -3.45 -5.62 -36.25
C LYS A 464 -3.18 -4.64 -35.10
N THR A 465 -3.68 -3.42 -35.17
CA THR A 465 -3.43 -2.37 -34.18
C THR A 465 -4.59 -2.29 -33.20
N ARG A 466 -4.31 -2.43 -31.91
CA ARG A 466 -5.28 -2.10 -30.85
C ARG A 466 -5.43 -0.58 -30.78
N VAL A 467 -6.66 -0.11 -30.90
CA VAL A 467 -7.07 1.31 -30.83
C VAL A 467 -7.66 1.62 -29.45
N TRP A 468 -8.34 0.64 -28.86
CA TRP A 468 -8.87 0.65 -27.49
C TRP A 468 -8.73 -0.75 -26.88
#